data_AF-A0A8J7IVE1-F1
#
_entry.id   AF-A0A8J7IVE1-F1
#
_cell.length_a   1.000
_cell.length_b   1.000
_cell.length_c   1.000
_cell.angle_alpha   90.00
_cell.angle_beta   90.00
_cell.angle_gamma   90.00
#
_symmetry.space_group_name_H-M   'P 1'
#
loop_
_entity.id
_entity.type
_entity.pdbx_description
1 polymer ?
#
loop_
_entity_poly.entity_id
_entity_poly.type
_entity_poly.pdbx_seq_one_letter_code
_entity_poly.pdbx_strand_id
1 'polypeptide(L)'
;RIRSSRRRHRRRRLHQRHQAIKPRSSRRMMIAWTPDLTVTRSKRDEEIEDWATRLNDADLDGVVVWYPGDGSTRIEKPKALCAAELFNHQTHHRGQVHAMLTAAGAEPEPTNLSMLA
;
A
#
# COMPACT_ATOMS: atom_id res chain seq x y z
N ARG A 1 40.09 15.67 51.47
CA ARG A 1 39.71 14.25 51.76
C ARG A 1 38.36 14.30 52.49
N ILE A 2 37.22 13.74 52.09
CA ILE A 2 36.80 12.82 51.03
C ILE A 2 35.38 13.25 50.64
N ARG A 3 35.16 13.56 49.36
CA ARG A 3 33.84 13.59 48.73
C ARG A 3 33.41 12.15 48.51
N SER A 4 32.34 11.65 49.13
CA SER A 4 31.56 10.51 48.58
C SER A 4 30.44 10.07 49.52
N SER A 5 29.29 10.74 49.49
CA SER A 5 28.02 10.05 49.72
C SER A 5 26.92 10.86 49.05
N ARG A 6 25.88 10.18 48.54
CA ARG A 6 24.69 10.78 47.89
C ARG A 6 24.83 11.27 46.44
N ARG A 7 25.53 10.51 45.58
CA ARG A 7 25.21 10.47 44.13
C ARG A 7 25.33 9.06 43.55
N ARG A 8 24.77 8.05 44.23
CA ARG A 8 24.74 6.66 43.70
C ARG A 8 23.36 5.99 43.69
N HIS A 9 22.27 6.71 43.94
CA HIS A 9 20.93 6.09 44.00
C HIS A 9 19.80 6.77 43.20
N ARG A 10 20.13 7.54 42.15
CA ARG A 10 19.11 8.05 41.20
C ARG A 10 19.51 7.91 39.72
N ARG A 11 20.12 6.77 39.35
CA ARG A 11 20.36 6.39 37.94
C ARG A 11 20.05 4.92 37.64
N ARG A 12 19.19 4.29 38.44
CA ARG A 12 18.81 2.87 38.26
C ARG A 12 17.33 2.65 38.55
N ARG A 13 16.44 3.37 37.86
CA ARG A 13 15.00 3.01 37.73
C ARG A 13 14.43 3.65 36.47
N LEU A 14 14.90 3.19 35.31
CA LEU A 14 14.16 3.37 34.05
C LEU A 14 14.46 2.22 33.07
N HIS A 15 14.78 1.04 33.59
CA HIS A 15 14.92 -0.20 32.82
C HIS A 15 14.14 -1.26 33.58
N GLN A 16 13.29 -2.00 32.87
CA GLN A 16 12.14 -2.81 33.33
C GLN A 16 10.85 -1.96 33.36
N ARG A 17 9.84 -2.16 32.51
CA ARG A 17 9.41 -3.38 31.81
C ARG A 17 8.73 -3.02 30.49
N HIS A 18 9.47 -3.00 29.39
CA HIS A 18 8.87 -3.45 28.14
C HIS A 18 9.00 -4.97 28.20
N GLN A 19 7.94 -5.64 28.64
CA GLN A 19 7.76 -7.02 28.24
C GLN A 19 7.78 -6.96 26.71
N ALA A 20 8.87 -7.43 26.11
CA ALA A 20 8.84 -7.78 24.71
C ALA A 20 7.66 -8.75 24.61
N ILE A 21 6.57 -8.29 23.99
CA ILE A 21 5.53 -9.17 23.49
C ILE A 21 6.30 -10.06 22.53
N LYS A 22 6.72 -11.22 23.01
CA LYS A 22 7.37 -12.25 22.21
C LYS A 22 6.35 -12.52 21.10
N PRO A 23 6.67 -12.22 19.82
CA PRO A 23 5.68 -12.38 18.77
C PRO A 23 5.22 -13.83 18.85
N ARG A 24 3.94 -14.02 19.22
CA ARG A 24 3.29 -15.32 19.10
C ARG A 24 3.48 -15.69 17.65
N SER A 25 4.17 -16.80 17.43
CA SER A 25 4.69 -17.24 16.15
C SER A 25 3.79 -16.84 14.99
N SER A 26 4.27 -15.95 14.13
CA SER A 26 3.66 -15.56 12.84
C SER A 26 3.60 -16.71 11.83
N ARG A 27 3.74 -17.96 12.28
CA ARG A 27 3.55 -19.14 11.45
C ARG A 27 2.06 -19.23 11.15
N ARG A 28 1.73 -18.85 9.92
CA ARG A 28 0.41 -18.97 9.29
C ARG A 28 -0.48 -17.75 9.43
N MET A 29 0.06 -16.56 9.15
CA MET A 29 -0.73 -15.61 8.34
C MET A 29 -0.55 -16.02 6.87
N MET A 30 -1.05 -17.21 6.52
CA MET A 30 -1.33 -17.47 5.11
C MET A 30 -2.43 -16.47 4.80
N ILE A 31 -2.12 -15.48 3.96
CA ILE A 31 -3.14 -14.71 3.27
C ILE A 31 -3.79 -15.70 2.31
N ALA A 32 -4.62 -16.58 2.85
CA ALA A 32 -5.62 -17.26 2.07
C ALA A 32 -6.55 -16.13 1.65
N TRP A 33 -6.28 -15.56 0.47
CA TRP A 33 -7.22 -14.70 -0.20
C TRP A 33 -8.57 -15.41 -0.11
N THR A 34 -9.56 -14.73 0.45
CA THR A 34 -10.90 -15.30 0.44
C THR A 34 -11.23 -15.57 -1.04
N PRO A 35 -11.82 -16.73 -1.38
CA PRO A 35 -12.15 -17.05 -2.78
C PRO A 35 -12.90 -15.91 -3.48
N ASP A 36 -13.70 -15.16 -2.72
CA ASP A 36 -14.40 -13.96 -3.16
C ASP A 36 -13.49 -12.82 -3.64
N LEU A 37 -12.39 -12.53 -2.93
CA LEU A 37 -11.44 -11.49 -3.34
C LEU A 37 -10.67 -11.91 -4.59
N THR A 38 -10.30 -13.19 -4.72
CA THR A 38 -9.64 -13.69 -5.93
C THR A 38 -10.55 -13.60 -7.14
N VAL A 39 -11.81 -14.05 -7.02
CA VAL A 39 -12.80 -13.93 -8.10
C VAL A 39 -13.06 -12.47 -8.48
N THR A 40 -13.21 -11.59 -7.49
CA THR A 40 -13.42 -10.16 -7.73
C THR A 40 -12.21 -9.51 -8.40
N ARG A 41 -10.99 -9.92 -8.01
CA ARG A 41 -9.75 -9.43 -8.62
C ARG A 41 -9.66 -9.82 -10.09
N SER A 42 -9.90 -11.09 -10.42
CA SER A 42 -9.88 -11.59 -11.81
C SER A 42 -10.93 -10.90 -12.68
N LYS A 43 -12.16 -10.74 -12.19
CA LYS A 43 -13.21 -9.99 -12.91
C LYS A 43 -12.80 -8.54 -13.17
N ARG A 44 -12.17 -7.88 -12.20
CA ARG A 44 -11.68 -6.51 -12.39
C ARG A 44 -10.56 -6.44 -13.43
N ASP A 45 -9.68 -7.44 -13.50
CA ASP A 45 -8.66 -7.52 -14.53
C ASP A 45 -9.28 -7.66 -15.92
N GLU A 46 -10.22 -8.59 -16.10
CA GLU A 46 -10.96 -8.77 -17.35
C GLU A 46 -11.64 -7.47 -17.81
N GLU A 47 -12.33 -6.76 -16.90
CA GLU A 47 -12.98 -5.48 -17.22
C GLU A 47 -12.00 -4.39 -17.68
N ILE A 48 -10.81 -4.32 -17.07
CA ILE A 48 -9.76 -3.34 -17.42
C ILE A 48 -9.12 -3.70 -18.77
N GLU A 49 -8.82 -4.98 -19.00
CA GLU A 49 -8.25 -5.48 -20.26
C GLU A 49 -9.22 -5.24 -21.43
N ASP A 50 -10.49 -5.55 -21.24
CA ASP A 50 -11.56 -5.29 -22.20
C ASP A 50 -11.70 -3.81 -22.54
N TRP A 51 -11.67 -2.95 -21.51
CA TRP A 51 -11.71 -1.51 -21.70
C TRP A 51 -10.48 -1.01 -22.47
N ALA A 52 -9.28 -1.43 -22.07
CA ALA A 52 -8.03 -1.01 -22.69
C ALA A 52 -7.93 -1.46 -24.16
N THR A 53 -8.41 -2.67 -24.49
CA THR A 53 -8.38 -3.21 -25.86
C THR A 53 -9.28 -2.43 -26.83
N ARG A 54 -10.32 -1.77 -26.31
CA ARG A 54 -11.25 -0.95 -27.12
C ARG A 54 -10.84 0.52 -27.21
N LEU A 55 -9.86 0.95 -26.43
CA LEU A 55 -9.44 2.34 -26.32
C LEU A 55 -8.70 2.80 -27.59
N ASN A 56 -9.12 3.93 -28.15
CA ASN A 56 -8.41 4.61 -29.24
C ASN A 56 -8.08 6.06 -28.86
N ASP A 57 -7.30 6.75 -29.71
CA ASP A 57 -6.83 8.12 -29.43
C ASP A 57 -7.99 9.10 -29.19
N ALA A 58 -9.09 8.99 -29.95
CA ALA A 58 -10.24 9.87 -29.80
C ALA A 58 -10.99 9.66 -28.47
N ASP A 59 -10.88 8.47 -27.85
CA ASP A 59 -11.47 8.23 -26.53
C ASP A 59 -10.73 9.00 -25.42
N LEU A 60 -9.44 9.26 -25.63
CA LEU A 60 -8.56 9.96 -24.70
C LEU A 60 -8.61 11.49 -24.86
N ASP A 61 -9.28 11.98 -25.90
CA ASP A 61 -9.52 13.40 -26.12
C ASP A 61 -10.59 13.97 -25.17
N GLY A 62 -10.40 15.25 -24.80
CA GLY A 62 -11.33 16.00 -23.96
C GLY A 62 -11.09 15.81 -22.46
N VAL A 63 -12.13 16.08 -21.66
CA VAL A 63 -12.03 16.13 -20.19
C VAL A 63 -13.06 15.22 -19.51
N VAL A 64 -12.66 14.62 -18.38
CA VAL A 64 -13.57 14.04 -17.38
C VAL A 64 -13.97 15.14 -16.43
N VAL A 65 -15.26 15.21 -16.11
CA VAL A 65 -15.85 16.19 -15.20
C VAL A 65 -16.56 15.45 -14.09
N TRP A 66 -16.28 15.81 -12.83
CA TRP A 66 -16.99 15.27 -11.69
C TRP A 66 -17.13 16.29 -10.57
N TYR A 67 -18.05 16.00 -9.65
CA TYR A 67 -18.30 16.78 -8.44
C TYR A 67 -17.89 15.93 -7.25
N PRO A 68 -16.89 16.35 -6.47
CA PRO A 68 -16.50 15.60 -5.30
C PRO A 68 -17.62 15.59 -4.25
N GLY A 69 -17.73 14.49 -3.48
CA GLY A 69 -18.78 14.32 -2.48
C GLY A 69 -18.62 15.19 -1.23
N ASP A 70 -17.50 15.90 -1.09
CA ASP A 70 -17.20 16.79 0.05
C ASP A 70 -17.76 18.22 -0.13
N GLY A 71 -18.50 18.48 -1.21
CA GLY A 71 -19.07 19.79 -1.51
C GLY A 71 -18.08 20.77 -2.12
N SER A 72 -16.88 20.32 -2.50
CA SER A 72 -15.94 21.13 -3.27
C SER A 72 -16.44 21.41 -4.69
N THR A 73 -15.76 22.34 -5.36
CA THR A 73 -16.13 22.78 -6.71
C THR A 73 -15.89 21.67 -7.74
N ARG A 74 -16.59 21.81 -8.87
CA ARG A 74 -16.44 20.97 -10.07
C ARG A 74 -14.96 20.74 -10.42
N ILE A 75 -14.56 19.49 -10.57
CA ILE A 75 -13.23 19.11 -11.05
C ILE A 75 -13.31 18.73 -12.52
N GLU A 76 -12.34 19.23 -13.29
CA GLU A 76 -12.13 18.85 -14.68
C GLU A 76 -10.69 18.41 -14.89
N LYS A 77 -10.48 17.27 -15.56
CA LYS A 77 -9.15 16.76 -15.91
C LYS A 77 -9.14 16.17 -17.31
N PRO A 78 -8.02 16.27 -18.07
CA PRO A 78 -7.88 15.58 -19.34
C PRO A 78 -8.12 14.08 -19.19
N LYS A 79 -8.87 13.46 -20.10
CA LYS A 79 -9.16 12.02 -20.01
C LYS A 79 -7.89 11.16 -20.05
N ALA A 80 -6.93 11.52 -20.91
CA ALA A 80 -5.61 10.88 -20.96
C ALA A 80 -4.91 10.86 -19.58
N LEU A 81 -5.00 11.97 -18.83
CA LEU A 81 -4.41 12.05 -17.50
C LEU A 81 -5.15 11.14 -16.50
N CYS A 82 -6.48 11.09 -16.56
CA CYS A 82 -7.27 10.20 -15.71
C CYS A 82 -6.98 8.72 -16.00
N ALA A 83 -6.83 8.35 -17.28
CA ALA A 83 -6.47 6.99 -17.69
C ALA A 83 -5.07 6.61 -17.17
N ALA A 84 -4.09 7.49 -17.31
CA ALA A 84 -2.75 7.26 -16.75
C ALA A 84 -2.78 7.13 -15.21
N GLU A 85 -3.56 7.99 -14.54
CA GLU A 85 -3.66 7.96 -13.08
C GLU A 85 -4.31 6.67 -12.56
N LEU A 86 -5.25 6.06 -13.29
CA LEU A 86 -5.82 4.75 -12.92
C LEU A 86 -4.72 3.70 -12.72
N PHE A 87 -3.77 3.60 -13.65
CA PHE A 87 -2.66 2.63 -13.57
C PHE A 87 -1.59 3.05 -12.56
N ASN A 88 -1.34 4.35 -12.43
CA ASN A 88 -0.42 4.88 -11.43
C ASN A 88 -0.91 4.58 -10.01
N HIS A 89 -2.20 4.81 -9.75
CA HIS A 89 -2.84 4.54 -8.46
C HIS A 89 -2.85 3.05 -8.11
N GLN A 90 -3.03 2.17 -9.12
CA GLN A 90 -2.84 0.72 -8.92
C GLN A 90 -1.41 0.37 -8.50
N THR A 91 -0.41 0.95 -9.16
CA THR A 91 1.00 0.73 -8.82
C THR A 91 1.32 1.24 -7.41
N HIS A 92 0.77 2.38 -7.01
CA HIS A 92 0.87 2.91 -5.65
C HIS A 92 0.35 1.92 -4.60
N HIS A 93 -0.88 1.42 -4.77
CA HIS A 93 -1.44 0.44 -3.82
C HIS A 93 -0.73 -0.90 -3.85
N ARG A 94 -0.27 -1.36 -5.03
CA ARG A 94 0.57 -2.57 -5.12
C ARG A 94 1.86 -2.40 -4.32
N GLY A 95 2.48 -1.22 -4.35
CA GLY A 95 3.64 -0.89 -3.51
C GLY A 95 3.33 -0.94 -2.01
N GLN A 96 2.16 -0.44 -1.58
CA GLN A 96 1.73 -0.55 -0.18
C GLN A 96 1.57 -2.01 0.25
N VAL A 97 0.89 -2.83 -0.57
CA VAL A 97 0.69 -4.27 -0.29
C VAL A 97 2.02 -5.01 -0.29
N HIS A 98 2.90 -4.73 -1.25
CA HIS A 98 4.24 -5.30 -1.31
C HIS A 98 5.02 -5.01 -0.02
N ALA A 99 5.00 -3.77 0.47
CA ALA A 99 5.65 -3.41 1.72
C ALA A 99 5.06 -4.15 2.93
N MET A 100 3.73 -4.30 3.00
CA MET A 100 3.06 -5.08 4.06
C MET A 100 3.43 -6.56 4.01
N LEU A 101 3.50 -7.16 2.82
CA LEU A 101 3.91 -8.55 2.61
C LEU A 101 5.36 -8.77 3.05
N THR A 102 6.27 -7.88 2.65
CA THR A 102 7.67 -7.91 3.09
C THR A 102 7.78 -7.80 4.61
N ALA A 103 7.03 -6.88 5.24
CA ALA A 103 7.01 -6.74 6.69
C ALA A 103 6.46 -7.99 7.42
N ALA A 104 5.59 -8.75 6.77
CA ALA A 104 5.08 -10.03 7.26
C ALA A 104 6.04 -11.23 7.01
N GLY A 105 7.18 -11.01 6.36
CA GLY A 105 8.19 -12.02 6.08
C GLY A 105 8.01 -12.78 4.76
N ALA A 106 7.15 -12.29 3.86
CA ALA A 106 7.06 -12.81 2.50
C ALA A 106 8.11 -12.14 1.59
N GLU A 107 8.47 -12.81 0.51
CA GLU A 107 9.39 -12.31 -0.53
C GLU A 107 8.61 -12.17 -1.86
N PRO A 108 7.77 -11.13 -2.01
CA PRO A 108 7.05 -10.89 -3.26
C PRO A 108 8.01 -10.51 -4.40
N GLU A 109 7.62 -10.86 -5.63
CA GLU A 109 8.39 -10.56 -6.84
C GLU A 109 8.51 -9.04 -7.10
N PRO A 110 9.58 -8.60 -7.79
CA PRO A 110 9.78 -7.21 -8.15
C PRO A 110 8.62 -6.63 -8.99
N THR A 111 8.24 -5.40 -8.70
CA THR A 111 7.17 -4.69 -9.43
C THR A 111 7.68 -3.71 -10.49
N ASN A 112 9.00 -3.58 -10.64
CA ASN A 112 9.63 -2.61 -11.54
C ASN A 112 9.85 -3.23 -12.91
N LEU A 113 9.59 -2.45 -13.97
CA LEU A 113 9.75 -2.90 -15.37
C LEU A 113 11.15 -3.45 -15.67
N SER A 114 12.21 -2.86 -15.09
CA SER A 114 13.60 -3.30 -15.31
C SER A 114 13.91 -4.69 -14.73
N MET A 115 13.02 -5.24 -13.92
CA MET A 115 13.17 -6.52 -13.23
C MET A 115 12.10 -7.54 -13.64
N LEU A 116 11.22 -7.19 -14.58
CA LEU A 116 10.28 -8.13 -15.19
C LEU A 116 11.02 -8.91 -16.29
N ALA A 117 10.96 -10.24 -16.23
CA ALA A 117 11.57 -11.17 -17.18
C ALA A 117 10.78 -11.28 -18.49
#